data_AF-A0A936Q3Q5-F1
#
_entry.id   AF-A0A936Q3Q5-F1
#
_cell.length_a   1.000
_cell.length_b   1.000
_cell.length_c   1.000
_cell.angle_alpha   90.00
_cell.angle_beta   90.00
_cell.angle_gamma   90.00
#
_symmetry.space_group_name_H-M   'P 1'
#
loop_
_entity.id
_entity.type
_entity.pdbx_description
1 polymer ?
#
loop_
_entity_poly.entity_id
_entity_poly.type
_entity_poly.pdbx_seq_one_letter_code
_entity_poly.pdbx_strand_id
1 'polypeptide(L)'
;MDWLLKTEASEYAFEDLVRDRTTGWDGVTNALARKHLRSMTKGDRLVIYHTGDVKAAVGRATVAAAPRPDLLDPKGTVVDVKAGRALKKPVTLAEMKAAKVFAGSPLLTCGRLSVVPLTPEQYAFVAGD
;
A
#
# COMPACT_ATOMS: atom_id res chain seq x y z
N MET A 1 -2.07 9.67 -8.18
CA MET A 1 -0.92 8.75 -8.12
C MET A 1 -1.38 7.40 -7.61
N ASP A 2 -0.56 6.37 -7.83
CA ASP A 2 -0.86 4.99 -7.45
C ASP A 2 0.20 4.46 -6.49
N TRP A 3 -0.26 3.74 -5.46
CA TRP A 3 0.63 3.27 -4.40
C TRP A 3 0.31 1.84 -3.97
N LEU A 4 1.32 1.16 -3.45
CA LEU A 4 1.19 -0.12 -2.75
C LEU A 4 1.63 0.06 -1.30
N LEU A 5 0.75 -0.30 -0.37
CA LEU A 5 0.96 -0.20 1.07
C LEU A 5 1.09 -1.61 1.64
N LYS A 6 2.21 -1.87 2.32
CA LYS A 6 2.50 -3.16 2.95
C LYS A 6 2.02 -3.18 4.40
N THR A 7 1.34 -4.26 4.78
CA THR A 7 0.96 -4.59 6.16
C THR A 7 1.16 -6.08 6.40
N GLU A 8 1.53 -6.47 7.61
CA GLU A 8 1.55 -7.87 8.01
C GLU A 8 0.12 -8.31 8.36
N ALA A 9 -0.36 -9.40 7.77
CA ALA A 9 -1.75 -9.84 7.96
C ALA A 9 -2.09 -10.20 9.41
N SER A 10 -1.07 -10.56 10.21
CA SER A 10 -1.21 -10.81 11.65
C SER A 10 -1.35 -9.53 12.49
N GLU A 11 -0.95 -8.37 11.96
CA GLU A 11 -1.05 -7.08 12.66
C GLU A 11 -2.30 -6.32 12.23
N TYR A 12 -2.51 -6.18 10.92
CA TYR A 12 -3.68 -5.52 10.37
C TYR A 12 -3.96 -6.04 8.96
N ALA A 13 -4.95 -6.92 8.83
CA ALA A 13 -5.30 -7.54 7.56
C ALA A 13 -6.14 -6.60 6.67
N PHE A 14 -6.33 -6.99 5.40
CA PHE A 14 -7.17 -6.19 4.51
C PHE A 14 -8.64 -6.31 4.90
N GLU A 15 -9.01 -7.46 5.46
CA GLU A 15 -10.30 -7.79 6.01
C GLU A 15 -10.64 -6.86 7.20
N ASP A 16 -9.65 -6.52 8.02
CA ASP A 16 -9.81 -5.52 9.09
C ASP A 16 -10.10 -4.15 8.49
N LEU A 17 -9.34 -3.73 7.46
CA LEU A 17 -9.62 -2.48 6.75
C LEU A 17 -11.05 -2.46 6.16
N VAL A 18 -11.50 -3.55 5.56
CA VAL A 18 -12.87 -3.68 5.02
C VAL A 18 -13.91 -3.54 6.14
N ARG A 19 -13.71 -4.20 7.29
CA ARG A 19 -14.59 -4.10 8.45
C ARG A 19 -14.66 -2.67 8.98
N ASP A 20 -13.50 -2.03 9.12
CA ASP A 20 -13.38 -0.69 9.72
C ASP A 20 -13.82 0.40 8.74
N ARG A 21 -13.86 0.08 7.44
CA ARG A 21 -14.19 0.94 6.27
C ARG A 21 -13.15 2.03 6.00
N THR A 22 -12.59 2.64 7.04
CA THR A 22 -11.51 3.61 6.96
C THR A 22 -10.62 3.47 8.18
N THR A 23 -9.30 3.54 8.00
CA THR A 23 -8.33 3.55 9.10
C THR A 23 -7.24 4.60 8.88
N GLY A 24 -6.57 5.03 9.94
CA GLY A 24 -5.34 5.81 9.84
C GLY A 24 -4.17 4.88 9.54
N TRP A 25 -3.50 5.07 8.41
CA TRP A 25 -2.30 4.32 8.07
C TRP A 25 -1.09 4.98 8.71
N ASP A 26 -0.66 4.43 9.85
CA ASP A 26 0.42 4.94 10.70
C ASP A 26 1.59 3.94 10.79
N GLY A 27 2.44 4.06 11.82
CA GLY A 27 3.51 3.09 12.11
C GLY A 27 4.68 3.05 11.11
N VAL A 28 4.63 3.84 10.03
CA VAL A 28 5.68 3.83 9.00
C VAL A 28 6.96 4.47 9.54
N THR A 29 8.05 3.71 9.61
CA THR A 29 9.35 4.17 10.14
C THR A 29 10.37 4.55 9.07
N ASN A 30 10.28 3.97 7.87
CA ASN A 30 11.21 4.25 6.78
C ASN A 30 11.04 5.70 6.27
N ALA A 31 12.13 6.47 6.23
CA ALA A 31 12.10 7.89 5.86
C ALA A 31 11.57 8.16 4.44
N LEU A 32 11.90 7.29 3.47
CA LEU A 32 11.40 7.38 2.10
C LEU A 32 9.90 7.03 2.06
N ALA A 33 9.48 5.98 2.77
CA ALA A 33 8.06 5.64 2.88
C ALA A 33 7.24 6.77 3.53
N ARG A 34 7.76 7.43 4.56
CA ARG A 34 7.14 8.63 5.15
C ARG A 34 7.04 9.77 4.15
N LYS A 35 8.06 9.97 3.30
CA LYS A 35 8.01 10.96 2.22
C LYS A 35 6.91 10.61 1.21
N HIS A 36 6.76 9.34 0.86
CA HIS A 36 5.69 8.87 -0.01
C HIS A 36 4.31 9.13 0.59
N LEU A 37 4.09 8.80 1.87
CA LEU A 37 2.84 9.12 2.57
C LEU A 37 2.54 10.62 2.50
N ARG A 38 3.52 11.49 2.82
CA ARG A 38 3.33 12.95 2.74
C ARG A 38 3.00 13.47 1.35
N SER A 39 3.39 12.75 0.29
CA SER A 39 3.09 13.12 -1.09
C SER A 39 1.72 12.66 -1.58
N MET A 40 1.00 11.86 -0.80
CA MET A 40 -0.34 11.39 -1.16
C MET A 40 -1.36 12.52 -1.10
N THR A 41 -2.38 12.41 -1.94
CA THR A 41 -3.54 13.31 -1.97
C THR A 41 -4.84 12.53 -1.91
N LYS A 42 -5.91 13.18 -1.44
CA LYS A 42 -7.25 12.57 -1.40
C LYS A 42 -7.64 12.05 -2.78
N GLY A 43 -8.06 10.79 -2.85
CA GLY A 43 -8.44 10.13 -4.09
C GLY A 43 -7.31 9.35 -4.78
N ASP A 44 -6.07 9.44 -4.32
CA ASP A 44 -5.00 8.56 -4.79
C ASP A 44 -5.39 7.09 -4.59
N ARG A 45 -5.04 6.26 -5.58
CA ARG A 45 -5.40 4.84 -5.61
C ARG A 45 -4.35 4.02 -4.89
N LEU A 46 -4.80 3.05 -4.11
CA LEU A 46 -3.95 2.25 -3.25
C LEU A 46 -4.21 0.76 -3.50
N VAL A 47 -3.15 -0.02 -3.37
CA VAL A 47 -3.21 -1.47 -3.27
C VAL A 47 -2.68 -1.88 -1.91
N ILE A 48 -3.45 -2.69 -1.19
CA ILE A 48 -3.03 -3.29 0.07
C ILE A 48 -2.31 -4.59 -0.23
N TYR A 49 -1.10 -4.70 0.29
CA TYR A 49 -0.22 -5.84 0.12
C TYR A 49 0.07 -6.47 1.48
N HIS A 50 -0.25 -7.75 1.61
CA HIS A 50 0.15 -8.54 2.76
C HIS A 50 1.60 -8.98 2.61
N THR A 51 2.44 -8.59 3.56
CA THR A 51 3.84 -9.00 3.67
C THR A 51 3.97 -10.26 4.56
N GLY A 52 5.17 -10.62 4.98
CA GLY A 52 5.42 -11.80 5.82
C GLY A 52 5.27 -13.08 5.04
N ASP A 53 4.39 -13.96 5.48
CA ASP A 53 4.19 -15.27 4.86
C ASP A 53 3.30 -15.22 3.61
N VAL A 54 2.40 -14.24 3.50
CA VAL A 54 1.43 -14.15 2.40
C VAL A 54 2.08 -13.62 1.12
N LYS A 55 2.84 -12.52 1.23
CA LYS A 55 3.56 -11.86 0.12
C LYS A 55 2.69 -11.65 -1.14
N ALA A 56 1.54 -11.00 -0.98
CA ALA A 56 0.61 -10.76 -2.10
C ALA A 56 -0.14 -9.44 -1.98
N ALA A 57 -0.46 -8.82 -3.13
CA ALA A 57 -1.50 -7.81 -3.21
C ALA A 57 -2.87 -8.48 -3.06
N VAL A 58 -3.72 -7.95 -2.18
CA VAL A 58 -4.97 -8.61 -1.77
C VAL A 58 -6.22 -7.73 -1.98
N GLY A 59 -6.06 -6.41 -2.00
CA GLY A 59 -7.20 -5.51 -2.06
C GLY A 59 -6.86 -4.13 -2.57
N ARG A 60 -7.89 -3.42 -3.02
CA ARG A 60 -7.82 -2.01 -3.40
C ARG A 60 -8.28 -1.13 -2.26
N ALA A 61 -7.74 0.07 -2.19
CA ALA A 61 -8.12 1.11 -1.25
C ALA A 61 -7.92 2.49 -1.89
N THR A 62 -8.35 3.54 -1.21
CA THR A 62 -8.12 4.93 -1.65
C THR A 62 -7.75 5.82 -0.48
N VAL A 63 -7.01 6.89 -0.76
CA VAL A 63 -6.72 7.92 0.24
C VAL A 63 -8.01 8.71 0.53
N ALA A 64 -8.49 8.63 1.77
CA ALA A 64 -9.71 9.30 2.21
C ALA A 64 -9.49 10.79 2.52
N ALA A 65 -8.33 11.14 3.04
CA ALA A 65 -7.98 12.49 3.46
C ALA A 65 -6.49 12.79 3.22
N ALA A 66 -6.14 14.07 3.20
CA ALA A 66 -4.75 14.48 3.08
C ALA A 66 -3.90 13.96 4.26
N PRO A 67 -2.60 13.70 4.05
CA PRO A 67 -1.69 13.26 5.11
C PRO A 67 -1.66 14.26 6.27
N ARG A 68 -1.58 13.75 7.49
CA ARG A 68 -1.50 14.54 8.72
C ARG A 68 -0.34 14.07 9.61
N PRO A 69 0.19 14.94 10.49
CA PRO A 69 1.15 14.51 11.51
C PRO A 69 0.58 13.37 12.36
N ASP A 70 1.46 12.45 12.76
CA ASP A 70 1.13 11.46 13.78
C ASP A 70 1.20 12.12 15.17
N LEU A 71 0.19 11.85 16.00
CA LEU A 71 0.12 12.39 17.36
C LEU A 71 1.04 11.61 18.32
N LEU A 72 1.41 10.37 17.96
CA LEU A 72 2.23 9.47 18.77
C LEU A 72 3.71 9.49 18.35
N ASP A 73 4.01 9.86 17.11
CA ASP A 73 5.37 10.07 16.60
C ASP A 73 5.50 11.47 15.96
N PRO A 74 6.26 12.41 16.55
CA PRO A 74 6.48 13.75 15.98
C PRO A 74 7.05 13.76 14.55
N LYS A 75 7.72 12.67 14.14
CA LYS A 75 8.26 12.50 12.78
C LYS A 75 7.36 11.61 11.92
N GLY A 76 6.28 11.10 12.47
CA GLY A 76 5.32 10.21 11.83
C GLY A 76 4.40 10.96 10.89
N THR A 77 3.77 10.23 10.00
CA THR A 77 2.76 10.76 9.07
C THR A 77 1.68 9.70 8.97
N VAL A 78 0.44 10.12 9.19
CA VAL A 78 -0.74 9.27 9.08
C VAL A 78 -1.51 9.68 7.84
N VAL A 79 -1.96 8.69 7.07
CA VAL A 79 -2.85 8.90 5.93
C VAL A 79 -4.11 8.10 6.17
N ASP A 80 -5.28 8.74 6.12
CA ASP A 80 -6.52 7.99 6.27
C ASP A 80 -6.79 7.21 4.97
N VAL A 81 -6.89 5.89 5.09
CA VAL A 81 -7.08 4.94 4.00
C VAL A 81 -8.48 4.36 4.08
N LYS A 82 -9.24 4.49 3.00
CA LYS A 82 -10.58 3.93 2.86
C LYS A 82 -10.53 2.60 2.12
N ALA A 83 -11.22 1.60 2.67
CA ALA A 83 -11.38 0.30 2.03
C ALA A 83 -12.05 0.43 0.67
N GLY A 84 -11.48 -0.25 -0.32
CA GLY A 84 -12.09 -0.49 -1.61
C GLY A 84 -12.66 -1.91 -1.68
N ARG A 85 -12.34 -2.63 -2.75
CA ARG A 85 -12.77 -4.01 -2.96
C ARG A 85 -11.56 -4.95 -2.90
N ALA A 86 -11.78 -6.16 -2.39
CA ALA A 86 -10.84 -7.26 -2.53
C ALA A 86 -10.53 -7.52 -4.01
N LEU A 87 -9.32 -7.97 -4.31
CA LEU A 87 -8.97 -8.45 -5.64
C LEU A 87 -9.65 -9.80 -5.88
N LYS A 88 -10.10 -10.04 -7.11
CA LYS A 88 -10.70 -11.34 -7.48
C LYS A 88 -9.72 -12.50 -7.27
N LYS A 89 -8.44 -12.23 -7.54
CA LYS A 89 -7.32 -13.13 -7.30
C LYS A 89 -6.19 -12.29 -6.68
N PRO A 90 -5.65 -12.68 -5.52
CA PRO A 90 -4.43 -12.07 -5.00
C PRO A 90 -3.30 -12.18 -6.02
N VAL A 91 -2.49 -11.13 -6.14
CA VAL A 91 -1.32 -11.11 -7.02
C VAL A 91 -0.08 -11.28 -6.16
N THR A 92 0.60 -12.40 -6.30
CA THR A 92 1.75 -12.76 -5.46
C THR A 92 3.02 -12.00 -5.85
N LEU A 93 3.96 -11.90 -4.92
CA LEU A 93 5.29 -11.37 -5.20
C LEU A 93 6.01 -12.16 -6.31
N ALA A 94 5.76 -13.46 -6.41
CA ALA A 94 6.33 -14.30 -7.46
C ALA A 94 5.81 -13.89 -8.84
N GLU A 95 4.50 -13.67 -8.97
CA GLU A 95 3.87 -13.16 -10.20
C GLU A 95 4.40 -11.76 -10.54
N MET A 96 4.52 -10.86 -9.56
CA MET A 96 5.09 -9.53 -9.78
C MET A 96 6.56 -9.58 -10.22
N LYS A 97 7.38 -10.48 -9.65
CA LYS A 97 8.78 -10.68 -10.06
C LYS A 97 8.92 -11.21 -11.48
N ALA A 98 8.01 -12.07 -11.93
CA ALA A 98 8.01 -12.61 -13.28
C ALA A 98 7.54 -11.59 -14.32
N ALA A 99 6.79 -10.56 -13.91
CA ALA A 99 6.24 -9.57 -14.80
C ALA A 99 7.26 -8.48 -15.16
N LYS A 100 7.49 -8.28 -16.47
CA LYS A 100 8.42 -7.26 -16.98
C LYS A 100 8.07 -5.83 -16.54
N VAL A 101 6.79 -5.55 -16.27
CA VAL A 101 6.31 -4.23 -15.82
C VAL A 101 6.86 -3.83 -14.44
N PHE A 102 7.28 -4.81 -13.63
CA PHE A 102 7.92 -4.58 -12.33
C PHE A 102 9.45 -4.55 -12.40
N ALA A 103 10.05 -4.69 -13.59
CA ALA A 103 11.50 -4.55 -13.75
C ALA A 103 11.95 -3.18 -13.23
N GLY A 104 12.86 -3.19 -12.26
CA GLY A 104 13.34 -1.95 -11.61
C GLY A 104 12.37 -1.29 -10.64
N SER A 105 11.19 -1.87 -10.38
CA SER A 105 10.22 -1.33 -9.42
C SER A 105 10.83 -1.24 -8.02
N PRO A 106 10.60 -0.16 -7.25
CA PRO A 106 11.01 -0.06 -5.86
C PRO A 106 10.45 -1.19 -4.99
N LEU A 107 9.35 -1.84 -5.41
CA LEU A 107 8.84 -3.04 -4.76
C LEU A 107 9.89 -4.17 -4.70
N LEU A 108 10.64 -4.35 -5.77
CA LEU A 108 11.61 -5.44 -5.95
C LEU A 108 13.03 -5.03 -5.56
N THR A 109 13.40 -3.78 -5.79
CA THR A 109 14.75 -3.26 -5.53
C THR A 109 14.92 -2.74 -4.11
N CYS A 110 13.84 -2.34 -3.43
CA CYS A 110 13.86 -1.82 -2.05
C CYS A 110 12.96 -2.64 -1.12
N GLY A 111 13.43 -3.82 -0.71
CA GLY A 111 12.64 -4.77 0.11
C GLY A 111 12.05 -4.19 1.41
N ARG A 112 12.77 -3.25 2.06
CA ARG A 112 12.35 -2.58 3.30
C ARG A 112 11.44 -1.36 3.10
N LEU A 113 11.02 -1.08 1.86
CA LEU A 113 10.09 0.01 1.58
C LEU A 113 8.65 -0.49 1.73
N SER A 114 7.90 0.07 2.70
CA SER A 114 6.51 -0.33 3.01
C SER A 114 5.46 0.48 2.25
N VAL A 115 5.80 1.66 1.76
CA VAL A 115 4.94 2.51 0.94
C VAL A 115 5.63 2.69 -0.40
N VAL A 116 5.12 2.02 -1.42
CA VAL A 116 5.80 1.84 -2.70
C VAL A 116 5.02 2.59 -3.79
N PRO A 117 5.65 3.49 -4.57
CA PRO A 117 4.99 4.09 -5.72
C PRO A 117 4.80 3.04 -6.82
N LEU A 118 3.64 3.07 -7.46
CA LEU A 118 3.34 2.25 -8.63
C LEU A 118 3.22 3.15 -9.86
N THR A 119 3.68 2.65 -11.00
CA THR A 119 3.28 3.24 -12.30
C THR A 119 1.85 2.83 -12.62
N PRO A 120 1.15 3.54 -13.55
CA PRO A 120 -0.19 3.15 -13.96
C PRO A 120 -0.27 1.71 -14.48
N GLU A 121 0.75 1.24 -15.20
CA GLU A 121 0.82 -0.13 -15.73
C GLU A 121 1.02 -1.16 -14.60
N GLN A 122 1.85 -0.83 -13.61
CA GLN A 122 2.02 -1.68 -12.42
C GLN A 122 0.73 -1.76 -11.61
N TYR A 123 0.03 -0.63 -11.43
CA TYR A 123 -1.25 -0.59 -10.76
C TYR A 123 -2.29 -1.43 -11.50
N ALA A 124 -2.44 -1.25 -12.81
CA ALA A 124 -3.37 -2.03 -13.62
C ALA A 124 -3.09 -3.55 -13.52
N PHE A 125 -1.81 -3.95 -13.58
CA PHE A 125 -1.40 -5.34 -13.42
C PHE A 125 -1.86 -5.96 -12.09
N VAL A 126 -1.77 -5.21 -10.98
CA VAL A 126 -2.13 -5.73 -9.65
C VAL A 126 -3.61 -5.55 -9.32
N ALA A 127 -4.24 -4.47 -9.80
CA ALA A 127 -5.62 -4.11 -9.51
C ALA A 127 -6.61 -4.87 -10.40
N GLY A 128 -6.15 -5.37 -11.55
CA GLY A 128 -6.97 -6.08 -12.54
C GLY A 128 -7.99 -5.18 -13.24
N ASP A 129 -7.63 -3.91 -13.44
CA ASP A 129 -8.40 -2.93 -14.25
C ASP A 129 -8.08 -3.08 -15.75
#